data_AF-A0A9E5QNB8-F1
#
_entry.id   AF-A0A9E5QNB8-F1
#
_cell.length_a   1.000
_cell.length_b   1.000
_cell.length_c   1.000
_cell.angle_alpha   90.00
_cell.angle_beta   90.00
_cell.angle_gamma   90.00
#
_symmetry.space_group_name_H-M   'P 1'
#
loop_
_entity.id
_entity.type
_entity.pdbx_description
1 polymer ?
#
loop_
_entity_poly.entity_id
_entity_poly.type
_entity_poly.pdbx_seq_one_letter_code
_entity_poly.pdbx_strand_id
1 'polypeptide(L)'
;AARRLEARGARLLVVVVPDKSRVEREHLCGLRRPPSFDGRISAWRRALDEAGVTALDLAATLERVPGERYYRTDSHWNEAGARAAAGEIARELRSHGLASSPPPSQALPSERVRRPGDLVRVAGIDWLPEPLGPGAEWVERSAVPAPAAASDDLFGEAGLPKVALAGSSFSRSASFAAYLAWQLGEPVANVSREGGDFDGSMRAYLEGATLREAPPRVVVWEVPERVLGIPVKPAERQWLEALGAPGGKAP
;
A
#
# COMPACT_ATOMS: atom_id res chain seq x y z
N ALA A 1 2.66 -12.55 -10.88
CA ALA A 1 3.40 -12.35 -9.62
C ALA A 1 3.35 -13.60 -8.72
N ALA A 2 2.18 -14.01 -8.22
CA ALA A 2 2.01 -15.11 -7.26
C ALA A 2 2.85 -16.37 -7.59
N ARG A 3 2.63 -17.00 -8.76
CA ARG A 3 3.39 -18.20 -9.18
C ARG A 3 4.92 -18.02 -9.16
N ARG A 4 5.43 -16.83 -9.51
CA ARG A 4 6.87 -16.55 -9.50
C ARG A 4 7.40 -16.41 -8.08
N LEU A 5 6.63 -15.80 -7.17
CA LEU A 5 6.97 -15.70 -5.76
C LEU A 5 6.95 -17.08 -5.10
N GLU A 6 5.92 -17.88 -5.38
CA GLU A 6 5.81 -19.25 -4.85
C GLU A 6 6.95 -20.15 -5.32
N ALA A 7 7.38 -20.02 -6.57
CA ALA A 7 8.56 -20.72 -7.08
C ALA A 7 9.87 -20.35 -6.35
N ARG A 8 9.86 -19.26 -5.57
CA ARG A 8 10.96 -18.81 -4.70
C ARG A 8 10.65 -19.00 -3.20
N GLY A 9 9.57 -19.70 -2.86
CA GLY A 9 9.15 -19.92 -1.47
C GLY A 9 8.46 -18.73 -0.79
N ALA A 10 8.16 -17.67 -1.53
CA ALA A 10 7.49 -16.47 -1.01
C ALA A 10 5.97 -16.51 -1.26
N ARG A 11 5.17 -16.10 -0.27
CA ARG A 11 3.73 -15.88 -0.42
C ARG A 11 3.42 -14.48 -0.96
N LEU A 12 2.26 -14.30 -1.58
CA LEU A 12 1.76 -12.99 -2.01
C LEU A 12 0.48 -12.65 -1.23
N LEU A 13 0.45 -11.46 -0.64
CA LEU A 13 -0.77 -10.81 -0.16
C LEU A 13 -1.01 -9.54 -0.99
N VAL A 14 -2.09 -9.51 -1.76
CA VAL A 14 -2.52 -8.28 -2.44
C VAL A 14 -3.31 -7.44 -1.45
N VAL A 15 -3.02 -6.14 -1.37
CA VAL A 15 -3.70 -5.19 -0.49
C VAL A 15 -4.25 -4.06 -1.33
N VAL A 16 -5.57 -3.89 -1.31
CA VAL A 16 -6.26 -2.87 -2.10
C VAL A 16 -6.48 -1.64 -1.23
N VAL A 17 -5.96 -0.50 -1.67
CA VAL A 17 -6.20 0.79 -1.01
C VAL A 17 -7.43 1.44 -1.66
N PRO A 18 -8.55 1.62 -0.95
CA PRO A 18 -9.75 2.22 -1.51
C PRO A 18 -9.53 3.67 -1.94
N ASP A 19 -10.37 4.17 -2.84
CA ASP A 19 -10.34 5.58 -3.23
C ASP A 19 -10.67 6.51 -2.05
N LYS A 20 -9.97 7.65 -1.96
CA LYS A 20 -10.30 8.72 -1.00
C LYS A 20 -11.77 9.13 -1.10
N SER A 21 -12.33 9.24 -2.31
CA SER A 21 -13.74 9.62 -2.53
C SER A 21 -14.76 8.56 -2.08
N ARG A 22 -14.32 7.31 -1.89
CA ARG A 22 -15.14 6.22 -1.34
C ARG A 22 -15.13 6.24 0.19
N VAL A 23 -13.95 6.46 0.79
CA VAL A 23 -13.75 6.48 2.24
C VAL A 23 -14.26 7.79 2.84
N GLU A 24 -13.86 8.92 2.29
CA GLU A 24 -14.21 10.28 2.73
C GLU A 24 -15.50 10.79 2.06
N ARG A 25 -16.51 9.93 1.93
CA ARG A 25 -17.75 10.23 1.18
C ARG A 25 -18.55 11.41 1.73
N GLU A 26 -18.41 11.69 3.02
CA GLU A 26 -19.04 12.83 3.70
C GLU A 26 -18.42 14.18 3.27
N HIS A 27 -17.20 14.16 2.72
CA HIS A 27 -16.45 15.34 2.32
C HIS A 27 -16.52 15.63 0.81
N LEU A 28 -17.50 15.05 0.10
CA LEU A 28 -17.65 15.24 -1.35
C LEU A 28 -18.22 16.61 -1.74
N CYS A 29 -18.77 17.39 -0.81
CA CYS A 29 -19.30 18.74 -1.07
C CYS A 29 -20.28 18.81 -2.25
N GLY A 30 -21.18 17.82 -2.37
CA GLY A 30 -22.17 17.73 -3.44
C GLY A 30 -21.66 17.06 -4.74
N LEU A 31 -20.36 16.76 -4.83
CA LEU A 31 -19.82 15.93 -5.91
C LEU A 31 -20.29 14.49 -5.77
N ARG A 32 -20.38 13.79 -6.91
CA ARG A 32 -20.85 12.40 -6.98
C ARG A 32 -19.72 11.52 -7.48
N ARG A 33 -19.47 10.41 -6.78
CA ARG A 33 -18.63 9.34 -7.29
C ARG A 33 -19.34 8.63 -8.45
N PRO A 34 -18.72 8.46 -9.62
CA PRO A 34 -19.34 7.75 -10.75
C PRO A 34 -19.74 6.31 -10.37
N PRO A 35 -20.97 5.85 -10.68
CA PRO A 35 -21.41 4.48 -10.38
C PRO A 35 -20.57 3.39 -11.05
N SER A 36 -19.92 3.70 -12.17
CA SER A 36 -18.98 2.80 -12.86
C SER A 36 -17.81 2.36 -11.98
N PHE A 37 -17.58 3.04 -10.86
CA PHE A 37 -16.48 2.77 -9.96
C PHE A 37 -16.82 1.81 -8.81
N ASP A 38 -18.09 1.50 -8.57
CA ASP A 38 -18.52 0.86 -7.32
C ASP A 38 -18.10 -0.62 -7.23
N GLY A 39 -18.11 -1.35 -8.35
CA GLY A 39 -17.80 -2.77 -8.41
C GLY A 39 -16.34 -3.14 -8.66
N ARG A 40 -15.44 -2.16 -8.84
CA ARG A 40 -14.06 -2.42 -9.32
C ARG A 40 -13.25 -3.29 -8.37
N ILE A 41 -13.22 -2.97 -7.07
CA ILE A 41 -12.52 -3.76 -6.07
C ILE A 41 -13.13 -5.17 -5.98
N SER A 42 -14.45 -5.29 -5.87
CA SER A 42 -15.11 -6.58 -5.73
C SER A 42 -14.90 -7.49 -6.96
N ALA A 43 -14.94 -6.92 -8.16
CA ALA A 43 -14.67 -7.66 -9.40
C ALA A 43 -13.22 -8.14 -9.45
N TRP A 44 -12.25 -7.28 -9.09
CA TRP A 44 -10.85 -7.65 -9.08
C TRP A 44 -10.54 -8.71 -8.01
N ARG A 45 -11.10 -8.58 -6.80
CA ARG A 45 -10.94 -9.58 -5.74
C ARG A 45 -11.49 -10.94 -6.15
N ARG A 46 -12.67 -11.00 -6.79
CA ARG A 46 -13.18 -12.28 -7.33
C ARG A 46 -12.20 -12.91 -8.32
N ALA A 47 -11.63 -12.13 -9.23
CA ALA A 47 -10.64 -12.63 -10.19
C ALA A 47 -9.35 -13.11 -9.50
N LEU A 48 -8.93 -12.45 -8.41
CA LEU A 48 -7.78 -12.88 -7.59
C LEU A 48 -8.08 -14.18 -6.83
N ASP A 49 -9.25 -14.27 -6.22
CA ASP A 49 -9.71 -15.46 -5.48
C ASP A 49 -9.81 -16.68 -6.41
N GLU A 50 -10.38 -16.52 -7.61
CA GLU A 50 -10.42 -17.55 -8.67
C GLU A 50 -9.02 -17.99 -9.11
N ALA A 51 -8.04 -17.10 -9.04
CA ALA A 51 -6.64 -17.38 -9.33
C ALA A 51 -5.85 -17.91 -8.11
N GLY A 52 -6.51 -18.13 -6.97
CA GLY A 52 -5.87 -18.59 -5.73
C GLY A 52 -4.97 -17.55 -5.06
N VAL A 53 -5.18 -16.25 -5.34
CA VAL A 53 -4.39 -15.14 -4.79
C VAL A 53 -5.18 -14.42 -3.71
N THR A 54 -4.69 -14.45 -2.48
CA THR A 54 -5.32 -13.74 -1.36
C THR A 54 -5.28 -12.22 -1.55
N ALA A 55 -6.43 -11.58 -1.41
CA ALA A 55 -6.58 -10.12 -1.52
C ALA A 55 -7.32 -9.52 -0.31
N LEU A 56 -6.70 -8.54 0.34
CA LEU A 56 -7.24 -7.76 1.46
C LEU A 56 -7.79 -6.43 0.94
N ASP A 57 -9.09 -6.19 1.14
CA ASP A 57 -9.73 -4.88 0.90
C ASP A 57 -9.68 -4.04 2.18
N LEU A 58 -9.07 -2.86 2.12
CA LEU A 58 -8.95 -1.97 3.27
C LEU A 58 -10.16 -1.05 3.48
N ALA A 59 -11.20 -1.09 2.63
CA ALA A 59 -12.37 -0.21 2.76
C ALA A 59 -13.02 -0.27 4.15
N ALA A 60 -13.41 -1.47 4.60
CA ALA A 60 -14.04 -1.65 5.91
C ALA A 60 -13.09 -1.34 7.07
N THR A 61 -11.78 -1.47 6.88
CA THR A 61 -10.77 -1.10 7.88
C THR A 61 -10.73 0.41 8.06
N LEU A 62 -10.66 1.15 6.95
CA LEU A 62 -10.60 2.61 6.99
C LEU A 62 -11.93 3.24 7.44
N GLU A 63 -13.08 2.64 7.10
CA GLU A 63 -14.40 3.10 7.57
C GLU A 63 -14.54 3.06 9.10
N ARG A 64 -13.82 2.16 9.79
CA ARG A 64 -13.85 2.05 11.26
C ARG A 64 -12.93 3.04 11.97
N VAL A 65 -12.06 3.74 11.25
CA VAL A 65 -11.14 4.71 11.84
C VAL A 65 -11.92 6.03 12.07
N PRO A 66 -11.94 6.56 13.31
CA PRO A 66 -12.59 7.84 13.59
C PRO A 66 -11.82 8.99 12.94
N GLY A 67 -12.53 10.07 12.58
CA GLY A 67 -11.95 11.23 11.91
C GLY A 67 -11.57 10.96 10.45
N GLU A 68 -10.82 11.86 9.83
CA GLU A 68 -10.33 11.68 8.46
C GLU A 68 -9.28 10.56 8.40
N ARG A 69 -9.24 9.80 7.31
CA ARG A 69 -8.26 8.73 7.01
C ARG A 69 -7.32 9.11 5.88
N TYR A 70 -7.64 10.19 5.17
CA TYR A 70 -6.83 10.79 4.13
C TYR A 70 -6.51 12.21 4.51
N TYR A 71 -5.32 12.67 4.12
CA TYR A 71 -4.98 14.09 4.22
C TYR A 71 -5.95 14.90 3.36
N ARG A 72 -6.39 16.06 3.85
CA ARG A 72 -7.44 16.86 3.20
C ARG A 72 -7.01 17.36 1.82
N THR A 73 -5.79 17.88 1.71
CA THR A 73 -5.24 18.49 0.48
C THR A 73 -4.32 17.56 -0.32
N ASP A 74 -4.30 16.27 0.02
CA ASP A 74 -3.42 15.27 -0.59
C ASP A 74 -4.21 14.00 -0.97
N SER A 75 -3.70 13.25 -1.94
CA SER A 75 -4.31 12.03 -2.46
C SER A 75 -4.10 10.81 -1.57
N HIS A 76 -3.13 10.86 -0.64
CA HIS A 76 -2.73 9.76 0.22
C HIS A 76 -3.54 9.69 1.51
N TRP A 77 -3.54 8.50 2.12
CA TRP A 77 -3.98 8.35 3.50
C TRP A 77 -3.18 9.27 4.44
N ASN A 78 -3.76 9.61 5.58
CA ASN A 78 -3.01 10.21 6.68
C ASN A 78 -2.44 9.11 7.60
N GLU A 79 -1.75 9.48 8.67
CA GLU A 79 -1.14 8.50 9.57
C GLU A 79 -2.17 7.60 10.27
N ALA A 80 -3.37 8.08 10.57
CA ALA A 80 -4.43 7.26 11.15
C ALA A 80 -4.88 6.16 10.19
N GLY A 81 -5.13 6.52 8.92
CA GLY A 81 -5.46 5.56 7.87
C GLY A 81 -4.32 4.58 7.60
N ALA A 82 -3.08 5.06 7.47
CA ALA A 82 -1.90 4.23 7.27
C ALA A 82 -1.67 3.25 8.42
N ARG A 83 -1.79 3.71 9.68
CA ARG A 83 -1.61 2.87 10.87
C ARG A 83 -2.69 1.79 10.97
N ALA A 84 -3.94 2.12 10.65
CA ALA A 84 -5.02 1.14 10.63
C ALA A 84 -4.83 0.09 9.53
N ALA A 85 -4.44 0.53 8.32
CA ALA A 85 -4.09 -0.36 7.23
C ALA A 85 -2.93 -1.31 7.61
N ALA A 86 -1.85 -0.78 8.18
CA ALA A 86 -0.72 -1.57 8.65
C ALA A 86 -1.12 -2.60 9.72
N GLY A 87 -1.98 -2.21 10.67
CA GLY A 87 -2.50 -3.10 11.70
C GLY A 87 -3.33 -4.24 11.13
N GLU A 88 -4.19 -3.95 10.16
CA GLU A 88 -5.01 -4.95 9.49
C GLU A 88 -4.18 -5.92 8.65
N ILE A 89 -3.18 -5.42 7.91
CA ILE A 89 -2.25 -6.27 7.16
C ILE A 89 -1.49 -7.19 8.12
N ALA A 90 -0.98 -6.67 9.24
CA ALA A 90 -0.30 -7.49 10.23
C ALA A 90 -1.23 -8.54 10.87
N ARG A 91 -2.50 -8.18 11.12
CA ARG A 91 -3.53 -9.12 11.59
C ARG A 91 -3.75 -10.26 10.59
N GLU A 92 -3.89 -9.92 9.31
CA GLU A 92 -4.06 -10.88 8.23
C GLU A 92 -2.85 -11.81 8.12
N LEU A 93 -1.63 -11.26 8.12
CA LEU A 93 -0.40 -12.06 8.09
C LEU A 93 -0.31 -13.02 9.29
N ARG A 94 -0.67 -12.58 10.50
CA ARG A 94 -0.74 -13.45 11.68
C ARG A 94 -1.76 -14.58 11.51
N SER A 95 -2.97 -14.31 11.00
CA SER A 95 -3.99 -15.36 10.82
C SER A 95 -3.59 -16.44 9.81
N HIS A 96 -2.64 -16.14 8.91
CA HIS A 96 -2.07 -17.10 7.97
C HIS A 96 -0.73 -17.71 8.46
N GLY A 97 -0.32 -17.46 9.70
CA GLY A 97 0.97 -17.94 10.24
C GLY A 97 2.20 -17.30 9.60
N LEU A 98 2.02 -16.15 8.93
CA LEU A 98 3.06 -15.38 8.25
C LEU A 98 3.56 -14.20 9.10
N ALA A 99 3.22 -14.14 10.38
CA ALA A 99 3.77 -13.24 11.38
C ALA A 99 3.46 -13.81 12.77
N SER A 100 4.30 -13.53 13.77
CA SER A 100 4.14 -14.11 15.12
C SER A 100 4.10 -13.06 16.23
N SER A 101 4.65 -11.87 16.01
CA SER A 101 4.71 -10.84 17.04
C SER A 101 3.30 -10.30 17.35
N PRO A 102 2.96 -10.12 18.65
CA PRO A 102 1.72 -9.46 19.01
C PRO A 102 1.73 -7.99 18.55
N PRO A 103 0.54 -7.40 18.34
CA PRO A 103 0.47 -5.97 18.02
C PRO A 103 1.05 -5.15 19.19
N PRO A 104 1.81 -4.09 18.90
CA PRO A 104 2.34 -3.21 19.93
C PRO A 104 1.21 -2.45 20.64
N SER A 105 1.36 -2.27 21.96
CA SER A 105 0.41 -1.55 22.81
C SER A 105 0.85 -0.11 23.15
N GLN A 106 2.09 0.26 22.79
CA GLN A 106 2.66 1.55 23.14
C GLN A 106 2.03 2.70 22.34
N ALA A 107 1.75 3.82 23.02
CA ALA A 107 1.44 5.07 22.35
C ALA A 107 2.69 5.64 21.68
N LEU A 108 2.53 6.14 20.45
CA LEU A 108 3.62 6.77 19.73
C LEU A 108 3.62 8.27 20.01
N PRO A 109 4.77 8.88 20.36
CA PRO A 109 4.86 10.32 20.44
C PRO A 109 4.62 10.92 19.05
N SER A 110 3.93 12.06 19.00
CA SER A 110 3.67 12.79 17.77
C SER A 110 3.94 14.28 17.93
N GLU A 111 4.15 14.93 16.79
CA GLU A 111 4.27 16.37 16.68
C GLU A 111 3.37 16.89 15.54
N ARG A 112 2.90 18.13 15.70
CA ARG A 112 2.16 18.82 14.64
C ARG A 112 3.11 19.46 13.65
N VAL A 113 2.98 19.07 12.38
CA VAL A 113 3.80 19.60 11.29
C VAL A 113 2.94 20.14 10.17
N ARG A 114 3.40 21.22 9.55
CA ARG A 114 2.81 21.74 8.31
C ARG A 114 3.17 20.81 7.17
N ARG A 115 2.18 20.40 6.38
CA ARG A 115 2.35 19.50 5.25
C ARG A 115 1.63 20.06 4.02
N PRO A 116 2.33 20.41 2.93
CA PRO A 116 1.69 20.69 1.65
C PRO A 116 1.18 19.38 1.04
N GLY A 117 -0.03 19.39 0.49
CA GLY A 117 -0.63 18.23 -0.17
C GLY A 117 -0.40 18.21 -1.68
N ASP A 118 -0.39 17.02 -2.27
CA ASP A 118 -0.17 16.83 -3.71
C ASP A 118 -1.34 17.28 -4.60
N LEU A 119 -2.57 17.42 -4.07
CA LEU A 119 -3.76 17.69 -4.89
C LEU A 119 -3.73 19.09 -5.51
N VAL A 120 -3.05 20.05 -4.88
CA VAL A 120 -2.84 21.39 -5.46
C VAL A 120 -2.10 21.30 -6.80
N ARG A 121 -1.04 20.50 -6.85
CA ARG A 121 -0.27 20.23 -8.06
C ARG A 121 -1.04 19.36 -9.05
N VAL A 122 -1.71 18.31 -8.57
CA VAL A 122 -2.51 17.41 -9.43
C VAL A 122 -3.67 18.16 -10.10
N ALA A 123 -4.26 19.14 -9.43
CA ALA A 123 -5.31 20.00 -9.98
C ALA A 123 -4.78 21.11 -10.92
N GLY A 124 -3.45 21.26 -11.05
CA GLY A 124 -2.84 22.28 -11.92
C GLY A 124 -3.05 23.71 -11.43
N ILE A 125 -3.18 23.90 -10.10
CA ILE A 125 -3.42 25.20 -9.46
C ILE A 125 -2.28 25.62 -8.53
N ASP A 126 -1.10 25.01 -8.66
CA ASP A 126 0.10 25.32 -7.87
C ASP A 126 0.73 26.69 -8.22
N TRP A 127 0.30 27.31 -9.32
CA TRP A 127 0.61 28.70 -9.68
C TRP A 127 -0.18 29.72 -8.86
N LEU A 128 -1.25 29.30 -8.18
CA LEU A 128 -2.14 30.18 -7.42
C LEU A 128 -1.48 30.54 -6.07
N PRO A 129 -1.42 31.83 -5.68
CA PRO A 129 -0.80 32.21 -4.41
C PRO A 129 -1.61 31.68 -3.21
N GLU A 130 -0.92 31.41 -2.10
CA GLU A 130 -1.48 30.72 -0.92
C GLU A 130 -2.83 31.27 -0.40
N PRO A 131 -3.13 32.59 -0.42
CA PRO A 131 -4.44 33.11 0.01
C PRO A 131 -5.62 32.68 -0.86
N LEU A 132 -5.36 32.30 -2.12
CA LEU A 132 -6.37 31.94 -3.11
C LEU A 132 -6.49 30.41 -3.30
N GLY A 133 -5.47 29.66 -2.86
CA GLY A 133 -5.46 28.20 -2.91
C GLY A 133 -6.00 27.54 -1.63
N PRO A 134 -6.05 26.20 -1.59
CA PRO A 134 -6.32 25.47 -0.36
C PRO A 134 -5.27 25.81 0.70
N GLY A 135 -5.72 26.28 1.87
CA GLY A 135 -4.81 26.58 2.98
C GLY A 135 -4.00 25.37 3.42
N ALA A 136 -2.77 25.63 3.87
CA ALA A 136 -1.85 24.60 4.31
C ALA A 136 -2.45 23.69 5.39
N GLU A 137 -2.14 22.40 5.28
CA GLU A 137 -2.61 21.38 6.21
C GLU A 137 -1.61 21.20 7.35
N TRP A 138 -2.12 21.02 8.56
CA TRP A 138 -1.31 20.71 9.75
C TRP A 138 -1.70 19.33 10.26
N VAL A 139 -0.74 18.42 10.26
CA VAL A 139 -0.97 16.99 10.48
C VAL A 139 -0.15 16.52 11.67
N GLU A 140 -0.61 15.46 12.33
CA GLU A 140 0.20 14.72 13.28
C GLU A 140 1.22 13.86 12.52
N ARG A 141 2.47 13.91 12.98
CA ARG A 141 3.56 13.03 12.54
C ARG A 141 4.06 12.27 13.75
N SER A 142 3.87 10.96 13.79
CA SER A 142 4.39 10.10 14.86
C SER A 142 5.82 9.66 14.61
N ALA A 143 6.61 9.57 15.68
CA ALA A 143 7.89 8.89 15.65
C ALA A 143 7.69 7.38 15.87
N VAL A 144 7.66 6.62 14.77
CA VAL A 144 7.53 5.15 14.81
C VAL A 144 8.91 4.54 15.11
N PRO A 145 9.07 3.76 16.20
CA PRO A 145 10.35 3.14 16.50
C PRO A 145 10.70 2.09 15.44
N ALA A 146 11.98 2.02 15.09
CA ALA A 146 12.47 0.91 14.27
C ALA A 146 12.26 -0.41 15.06
N PRO A 147 11.89 -1.51 14.39
CA PRO A 147 11.86 -2.81 15.04
C PRO A 147 13.26 -3.12 15.59
N ALA A 148 13.34 -3.68 16.80
CA ALA A 148 14.60 -4.09 17.37
C ALA A 148 15.27 -5.07 16.39
N ALA A 149 16.47 -4.75 15.92
CA ALA A 149 17.31 -5.76 15.29
C ALA A 149 17.53 -6.86 16.32
N ALA A 150 17.29 -8.12 15.97
CA ALA A 150 17.61 -9.24 16.85
C ALA A 150 19.10 -9.13 17.22
N SER A 151 19.37 -8.73 18.46
CA SER A 151 20.67 -8.22 18.89
C SER A 151 21.75 -9.29 19.06
N ASP A 152 21.49 -10.54 18.66
CA ASP A 152 22.36 -11.68 18.92
C ASP A 152 22.93 -12.36 17.67
N ASP A 153 22.67 -11.88 16.46
CA ASP A 153 23.01 -12.65 15.25
C ASP A 153 23.72 -11.83 14.17
N LEU A 154 24.80 -11.15 14.56
CA LEU A 154 25.61 -10.27 13.71
C LEU A 154 26.33 -10.98 12.54
N PHE A 155 26.14 -12.29 12.35
CA PHE A 155 26.79 -13.09 11.30
C PHE A 155 25.87 -14.09 10.58
N GLY A 156 24.56 -14.09 10.85
CA GLY A 156 23.60 -15.01 10.23
C GLY A 156 22.66 -14.33 9.23
N GLU A 157 22.16 -15.07 8.23
CA GLU A 157 21.11 -14.64 7.30
C GLU A 157 19.79 -14.20 7.98
N ALA A 158 19.69 -14.34 9.30
CA ALA A 158 18.56 -13.98 10.15
C ALA A 158 18.25 -12.48 10.23
N GLY A 159 19.13 -11.60 9.73
CA GLY A 159 18.93 -10.14 9.70
C GLY A 159 18.16 -9.61 8.48
N LEU A 160 17.86 -10.45 7.48
CA LEU A 160 17.17 -10.02 6.27
C LEU A 160 15.66 -9.87 6.50
N PRO A 161 15.02 -8.80 5.98
CA PRO A 161 13.58 -8.59 6.15
C PRO A 161 12.77 -9.77 5.61
N LYS A 162 11.96 -10.39 6.47
CA LYS A 162 11.09 -11.53 6.10
C LYS A 162 9.82 -11.08 5.38
N VAL A 163 9.56 -9.77 5.36
CA VAL A 163 8.43 -9.15 4.67
C VAL A 163 8.96 -8.11 3.69
N ALA A 164 8.52 -8.21 2.44
CA ALA A 164 8.73 -7.16 1.44
C ALA A 164 7.43 -6.42 1.18
N LEU A 165 7.50 -5.10 1.04
CA LEU A 165 6.39 -4.23 0.66
C LEU A 165 6.66 -3.65 -0.72
N ALA A 166 5.90 -4.08 -1.71
CA ALA A 166 5.87 -3.53 -3.05
C ALA A 166 4.58 -2.71 -3.23
N GLY A 167 4.68 -1.54 -3.84
CA GLY A 167 3.52 -0.66 -3.91
C GLY A 167 3.83 0.68 -4.54
N SER A 168 2.94 1.63 -4.26
CA SER A 168 2.93 2.96 -4.86
C SER A 168 3.50 4.02 -3.90
N SER A 169 3.20 5.29 -4.18
CA SER A 169 3.47 6.41 -3.27
C SER A 169 2.73 6.29 -1.93
N PHE A 170 1.63 5.54 -1.85
CA PHE A 170 0.96 5.20 -0.58
C PHE A 170 1.88 4.45 0.37
N SER A 171 2.64 3.50 -0.17
CA SER A 171 3.58 2.71 0.59
C SER A 171 4.82 3.50 1.06
N ARG A 172 4.96 4.76 0.63
CA ARG A 172 6.06 5.68 0.98
C ARG A 172 5.58 6.90 1.75
N SER A 173 4.28 7.04 1.99
CA SER A 173 3.68 8.19 2.67
C SER A 173 3.16 7.80 4.06
N ALA A 174 2.91 8.82 4.89
CA ALA A 174 2.29 8.70 6.21
C ALA A 174 2.90 7.62 7.10
N SER A 175 4.23 7.43 7.00
CA SER A 175 4.99 6.43 7.76
C SER A 175 4.48 4.99 7.60
N PHE A 176 3.74 4.66 6.54
CA PHE A 176 3.05 3.37 6.39
C PHE A 176 3.97 2.15 6.54
N ALA A 177 5.12 2.15 5.86
CA ALA A 177 6.07 1.05 5.96
C ALA A 177 6.65 0.90 7.39
N ALA A 178 6.85 2.02 8.10
CA ALA A 178 7.30 1.99 9.48
C ALA A 178 6.19 1.46 10.40
N TYR A 179 4.94 1.88 10.20
CA TYR A 179 3.80 1.32 10.91
C TYR A 179 3.65 -0.19 10.67
N LEU A 180 3.86 -0.65 9.44
CA LEU A 180 3.79 -2.09 9.12
C LEU A 180 4.90 -2.86 9.84
N ALA A 181 6.14 -2.37 9.79
CA ALA A 181 7.26 -2.98 10.52
C ALA A 181 7.01 -3.01 12.03
N TRP A 182 6.48 -1.92 12.59
CA TRP A 182 6.13 -1.82 14.00
C TRP A 182 5.00 -2.79 14.40
N GLN A 183 3.96 -2.93 13.58
CA GLN A 183 2.84 -3.84 13.81
C GLN A 183 3.21 -5.33 13.67
N LEU A 184 4.26 -5.62 12.90
CA LEU A 184 4.83 -6.96 12.70
C LEU A 184 5.95 -7.29 13.71
N GLY A 185 6.53 -6.28 14.35
CA GLY A 185 7.69 -6.44 15.23
C GLY A 185 8.94 -6.92 14.50
N GLU A 186 9.04 -6.74 13.18
CA GLU A 186 10.20 -7.14 12.37
C GLU A 186 10.43 -6.15 11.21
N PRO A 187 11.65 -6.06 10.65
CA PRO A 187 11.93 -5.19 9.51
C PRO A 187 11.09 -5.52 8.27
N VAL A 188 10.68 -4.48 7.55
CA VAL A 188 9.98 -4.57 6.26
C VAL A 188 10.86 -3.96 5.15
N ALA A 189 11.18 -4.74 4.13
CA ALA A 189 11.88 -4.26 2.94
C ALA A 189 10.90 -3.49 2.04
N ASN A 190 10.91 -2.16 2.11
CA ASN A 190 10.07 -1.33 1.24
C ASN A 190 10.72 -1.12 -0.13
N VAL A 191 10.20 -1.83 -1.14
CA VAL A 191 10.62 -1.78 -2.55
C VAL A 191 9.63 -1.00 -3.43
N SER A 192 8.76 -0.22 -2.79
CA SER A 192 7.72 0.58 -3.44
C SER A 192 8.29 1.71 -4.29
N ARG A 193 7.58 2.06 -5.36
CA ARG A 193 8.00 3.10 -6.33
C ARG A 193 6.92 4.16 -6.50
N GLU A 194 7.34 5.42 -6.51
CA GLU A 194 6.47 6.52 -6.92
C GLU A 194 6.36 6.53 -8.45
N GLY A 195 5.15 6.77 -8.98
CA GLY A 195 4.93 6.77 -10.43
C GLY A 195 5.08 5.40 -11.11
N GLY A 196 4.99 4.30 -10.36
CA GLY A 196 5.08 2.93 -10.89
C GLY A 196 3.77 2.36 -11.47
N ASP A 197 2.73 3.19 -11.65
CA ASP A 197 1.39 2.77 -12.08
C ASP A 197 0.86 1.54 -11.31
N PHE A 198 0.33 0.53 -12.00
CA PHE A 198 -0.25 -0.66 -11.39
C PHE A 198 0.81 -1.68 -10.93
N ASP A 199 1.79 -1.98 -11.77
CA ASP A 199 2.70 -3.13 -11.56
C ASP A 199 4.19 -2.78 -11.48
N GLY A 200 4.58 -1.52 -11.69
CA GLY A 200 5.99 -1.14 -11.87
C GLY A 200 6.90 -1.50 -10.70
N SER A 201 6.43 -1.36 -9.45
CA SER A 201 7.19 -1.81 -8.26
C SER A 201 7.30 -3.34 -8.21
N MET A 202 6.20 -4.06 -8.42
CA MET A 202 6.17 -5.52 -8.39
C MET A 202 7.02 -6.14 -9.52
N ARG A 203 6.96 -5.60 -10.73
CA ARG A 203 7.78 -6.03 -11.87
C ARG A 203 9.25 -5.92 -11.55
N ALA A 204 9.68 -4.73 -11.14
CA ALA A 204 11.07 -4.49 -10.79
C ALA A 204 11.55 -5.38 -9.63
N TYR A 205 10.67 -5.67 -8.67
CA TYR A 205 10.98 -6.57 -7.58
C TYR A 205 11.16 -8.03 -8.04
N LEU A 206 10.26 -8.53 -8.89
CA LEU A 206 10.32 -9.88 -9.45
C LEU A 206 11.56 -10.12 -10.33
N GLU A 207 12.07 -9.06 -10.97
CA GLU A 207 13.26 -9.07 -11.82
C GLU A 207 14.55 -8.77 -11.03
N GLY A 208 14.42 -8.30 -9.78
CA GLY A 208 15.52 -7.83 -8.95
C GLY A 208 16.35 -8.95 -8.31
N ALA A 209 17.58 -8.60 -7.94
CA ALA A 209 18.50 -9.50 -7.22
C ALA A 209 17.96 -9.91 -5.84
N THR A 210 17.25 -9.01 -5.14
CA THR A 210 16.74 -9.25 -3.79
C THR A 210 15.86 -10.49 -3.69
N LEU A 211 14.89 -10.69 -4.60
CA LEU A 211 14.07 -11.91 -4.62
C LEU A 211 14.90 -13.17 -4.94
N ARG A 212 16.00 -13.02 -5.69
CA ARG A 212 16.85 -14.15 -6.08
C ARG A 212 17.77 -14.60 -4.97
N GLU A 213 18.33 -13.65 -4.22
CA GLU A 213 19.37 -13.88 -3.23
C GLU A 213 18.79 -14.02 -1.82
N ALA A 214 17.68 -13.34 -1.53
CA ALA A 214 17.07 -13.27 -0.21
C ALA A 214 15.53 -13.22 -0.33
N PRO A 215 14.87 -14.31 -0.75
CA PRO A 215 13.42 -14.33 -0.89
C PRO A 215 12.73 -14.14 0.48
N PRO A 216 11.77 -13.22 0.60
CA PRO A 216 11.04 -13.01 1.84
C PRO A 216 10.04 -14.14 2.06
N ARG A 217 9.54 -14.25 3.29
CA ARG A 217 8.40 -15.14 3.62
C ARG A 217 7.13 -14.70 2.89
N VAL A 218 6.90 -13.39 2.83
CA VAL A 218 5.72 -12.81 2.18
C VAL A 218 6.04 -11.48 1.51
N VAL A 219 5.41 -11.26 0.37
CA VAL A 219 5.35 -9.97 -0.32
C VAL A 219 3.97 -9.39 -0.14
N VAL A 220 3.89 -8.21 0.46
CA VAL A 220 2.68 -7.38 0.49
C VAL A 220 2.71 -6.50 -0.75
N TRP A 221 1.71 -6.67 -1.63
CA TRP A 221 1.56 -5.84 -2.82
C TRP A 221 0.40 -4.86 -2.64
N GLU A 222 0.75 -3.61 -2.32
CA GLU A 222 -0.18 -2.51 -2.17
C GLU A 222 -0.58 -1.93 -3.53
N VAL A 223 -1.88 -1.87 -3.80
CA VAL A 223 -2.45 -1.41 -5.07
C VAL A 223 -3.63 -0.46 -4.82
N PRO A 224 -3.54 0.81 -5.25
CA PRO A 224 -4.66 1.74 -5.15
C PRO A 224 -5.85 1.37 -6.04
N GLU A 225 -7.09 1.52 -5.56
CA GLU A 225 -8.32 1.24 -6.32
C GLU A 225 -8.33 1.96 -7.67
N ARG A 226 -7.88 3.22 -7.71
CA ARG A 226 -7.82 4.03 -8.93
C ARG A 226 -7.03 3.41 -10.08
N VAL A 227 -6.03 2.57 -9.80
CA VAL A 227 -5.21 1.97 -10.87
C VAL A 227 -5.84 0.74 -11.49
N LEU A 228 -6.88 0.15 -10.89
CA LEU A 228 -7.56 -1.06 -11.38
C LEU A 228 -8.36 -0.83 -12.67
N GLY A 229 -8.71 0.42 -12.97
CA GLY A 229 -9.45 0.81 -14.18
C GLY A 229 -8.59 1.45 -15.26
N ILE A 230 -7.26 1.51 -15.08
CA ILE A 230 -6.37 2.10 -16.08
C ILE A 230 -6.18 1.08 -17.21
N PRO A 231 -6.36 1.47 -18.48
CA PRO A 231 -6.11 0.57 -19.61
C PRO A 231 -4.68 0.05 -19.59
N VAL A 232 -4.52 -1.25 -19.87
CA VAL A 232 -3.22 -1.89 -19.98
C VAL A 232 -2.41 -1.21 -21.07
N LYS A 233 -1.25 -0.65 -20.71
CA LYS A 233 -0.33 0.02 -21.62
C LYS A 233 0.36 -1.01 -22.53
N PRO A 234 0.83 -0.63 -23.73
CA PRO A 234 1.49 -1.56 -24.64
C PRO A 234 2.68 -2.33 -24.02
N ALA A 235 3.51 -1.64 -23.22
CA ALA A 235 4.64 -2.26 -22.53
C ALA A 235 4.23 -3.23 -21.41
N GLU A 236 3.08 -3.01 -20.77
CA GLU A 236 2.50 -3.93 -19.79
C GLU A 236 1.96 -5.19 -20.50
N ARG A 237 1.28 -5.00 -21.64
CA ARG A 237 0.78 -6.11 -22.47
C ARG A 237 1.91 -7.03 -22.94
N GLN A 238 3.00 -6.47 -23.48
CA GLN A 238 4.16 -7.25 -23.90
C GLN A 238 4.79 -8.03 -22.73
N TRP A 239 4.84 -7.43 -21.55
CA TRP A 239 5.33 -8.12 -20.36
C TRP A 239 4.40 -9.27 -19.96
N LEU A 240 3.08 -9.05 -19.91
CA LEU A 240 2.09 -10.09 -19.62
C LEU A 240 2.17 -11.28 -20.61
N GLU A 241 2.37 -10.98 -21.88
CA GLU A 241 2.59 -11.99 -22.94
C GLU A 241 3.88 -12.78 -22.69
N ALA A 242 4.98 -12.11 -22.34
CA ALA A 242 6.26 -12.76 -22.00
C ALA A 242 6.19 -13.63 -20.73
N LEU A 243 5.18 -13.44 -19.88
CA LEU A 243 4.92 -14.29 -18.71
C LEU A 243 4.10 -15.55 -19.02
N GLY A 244 3.66 -15.73 -20.27
CA GLY A 244 2.79 -16.84 -20.68
C GLY A 244 1.36 -16.71 -20.14
N ALA A 245 0.89 -15.50 -19.83
CA ALA A 245 -0.53 -15.29 -19.52
C ALA A 245 -1.34 -15.38 -20.83
N PRO A 246 -2.38 -16.23 -20.93
CA PRO A 246 -3.24 -16.24 -22.10
C PRO A 246 -3.87 -14.85 -22.25
N GLY A 247 -3.79 -14.29 -23.45
CA GLY A 247 -4.26 -12.94 -23.77
C GLY A 247 -5.76 -12.80 -23.52
N GLY A 248 -6.13 -12.45 -22.29
CA GLY A 248 -7.47 -12.04 -21.93
C GLY A 248 -7.75 -10.67 -22.53
N LYS A 249 -8.76 -10.58 -23.38
CA LYS A 249 -9.33 -9.29 -23.80
C LYS A 249 -9.73 -8.51 -22.55
N ALA A 250 -9.21 -7.30 -22.40
CA ALA A 250 -9.74 -6.35 -21.43
C ALA A 250 -11.24 -6.12 -21.74
N PRO A 251 -12.10 -5.94 -20.71
CA PRO A 251 -13.46 -5.48 -20.92
C PRO A 251 -13.49 -4.07 -21.54
#